data_AF-A0ABD5F199-F1
#
_entry.id   AF-A0ABD5F199-F1
#
_cell.length_a   1.000
_cell.length_b   1.000
_cell.length_c   1.000
_cell.angle_alpha   90.00
_cell.angle_beta   90.00
_cell.angle_gamma   90.00
#
_symmetry.space_group_name_H-M   'P 1'
#
loop_
_entity.id
_entity.type
_entity.pdbx_description
1 polymer ?
#
loop_
_entity_poly.entity_id
_entity_poly.type
_entity_poly.pdbx_seq_one_letter_code
_entity_poly.pdbx_strand_id
1 'polypeptide(L)' 'HLTYHPLGGAVLDKATDNYGRLHGYPGLYVIDGALIPGNCSVNPFVTITALAERNIERIIATDL' A
#
# COMPACT_ATOMS: atom_id res chain seq x y z
N HIS A 1 20.84 -0.22 7.80
CA HIS A 1 20.68 0.98 6.96
C HIS A 1 19.46 1.73 7.50
N LEU A 2 19.62 2.94 8.03
CA LEU A 2 18.53 3.73 8.61
C LEU A 2 18.16 4.82 7.60
N THR A 3 16.87 4.96 7.29
CA THR A 3 16.33 6.00 6.39
C THR A 3 15.10 6.62 7.04
N TYR A 4 14.85 7.90 6.79
CA TYR A 4 13.63 8.59 7.23
C TYR A 4 12.38 8.15 6.47
N HIS A 5 12.56 7.58 5.28
CA HIS A 5 11.48 7.21 4.37
C HIS A 5 11.59 5.72 3.98
N PRO A 6 11.36 4.78 4.91
CA PRO A 6 11.34 3.36 4.57
C PRO A 6 10.12 3.05 3.69
N LEU A 7 10.34 2.37 2.57
CA LEU A 7 9.32 2.05 1.59
C LEU A 7 9.51 0.62 1.06
N GLY A 8 8.41 -0.07 0.82
CA GLY A 8 8.41 -1.44 0.31
C GLY A 8 8.36 -2.53 1.39
N GLY A 9 8.41 -3.77 0.95
CA GLY A 9 8.21 -4.97 1.78
C GLY A 9 6.97 -5.74 1.35
N ALA A 10 5.82 -5.07 1.26
CA ALA A 10 4.55 -5.65 0.82
C ALA A 10 4.04 -4.93 -0.44
N VAL A 11 4.88 -4.92 -1.49
CA VAL A 11 4.70 -4.08 -2.67
C VAL A 11 3.38 -4.38 -3.41
N LEU A 12 2.69 -3.32 -3.83
CA LEU A 12 1.46 -3.37 -4.63
C LEU A 12 1.69 -4.15 -5.94
N ASP A 13 0.69 -4.91 -6.37
CA ASP A 13 0.77 -5.82 -7.53
C ASP A 13 1.92 -6.84 -7.47
N LYS A 14 2.42 -7.15 -6.26
CA LYS A 14 3.43 -8.19 -6.02
C LYS A 14 3.08 -9.05 -4.81
N ALA A 15 3.07 -8.45 -3.63
CA ALA A 15 2.68 -9.12 -2.38
C ALA A 15 1.17 -8.97 -2.14
N THR A 16 0.61 -7.88 -2.64
CA THR A 16 -0.82 -7.55 -2.59
C THR A 16 -1.37 -7.36 -4.00
N ASP A 17 -2.69 -7.39 -4.14
CA ASP A 17 -3.35 -6.95 -5.37
C ASP A 17 -3.22 -5.42 -5.58
N ASN A 18 -3.85 -4.90 -6.64
CA ASN A 18 -3.77 -3.48 -6.98
C ASN A 18 -4.49 -2.53 -5.99
N TYR A 19 -5.08 -3.06 -4.92
CA TYR A 19 -5.76 -2.29 -3.87
C TYR A 19 -5.29 -2.65 -2.47
N GLY A 20 -4.18 -3.37 -2.33
CA GLY A 20 -3.58 -3.69 -1.04
C GLY A 20 -4.14 -4.92 -0.34
N ARG A 21 -4.99 -5.74 -1.01
CA ARG A 21 -5.44 -7.03 -0.46
C ARG A 21 -4.29 -8.02 -0.45
N LEU A 22 -4.01 -8.64 0.69
CA LEU A 22 -2.92 -9.60 0.79
C LEU A 22 -3.29 -10.92 0.09
N HIS A 23 -2.43 -11.37 -0.82
CA HIS A 23 -2.68 -12.63 -1.53
C HIS A 23 -2.78 -13.81 -0.56
N GLY A 24 -3.80 -14.65 -0.74
CA GLY A 24 -4.03 -15.85 0.08
C GLY A 24 -4.75 -15.60 1.42
N TYR A 25 -5.03 -14.34 1.78
CA TYR A 25 -5.66 -14.00 3.05
C TYR A 25 -6.85 -13.04 2.85
N PRO A 26 -8.08 -13.57 2.63
CA PRO A 26 -9.28 -12.75 2.51
C PRO A 26 -9.50 -11.90 3.77
N GLY A 27 -9.86 -10.62 3.59
CA GLY A 27 -10.10 -9.68 4.68
C GLY A 27 -8.84 -9.08 5.32
N LEU A 28 -7.64 -9.39 4.80
CA LEU A 28 -6.38 -8.80 5.26
C LEU A 28 -5.83 -7.81 4.23
N TYR A 29 -5.51 -6.60 4.69
CA TYR A 29 -5.12 -5.48 3.83
C TYR A 29 -3.82 -4.80 4.32
N VAL A 30 -3.04 -4.28 3.38
CA VAL A 30 -1.88 -3.40 3.63
C VAL A 30 -2.23 -2.02 3.09
N ILE A 31 -2.07 -0.97 3.91
CA ILE A 31 -2.55 0.41 3.62
C ILE A 31 -1.47 1.46 3.99
N ASP A 32 -0.18 1.12 3.87
CA ASP A 32 0.92 2.00 4.26
C ASP A 32 2.07 2.05 3.23
N GLY A 33 3.23 2.61 3.62
CA GLY A 33 4.42 2.73 2.79
C GLY A 33 5.02 1.41 2.30
N ALA A 34 4.62 0.26 2.86
CA ALA A 34 5.08 -1.05 2.40
C ALA A 34 4.60 -1.38 0.98
N LEU A 35 3.52 -0.73 0.52
CA LEU A 35 2.99 -0.87 -0.85
C LEU A 35 3.88 -0.23 -1.91
N ILE A 36 4.70 0.77 -1.56
CA ILE A 36 5.49 1.55 -2.50
C ILE A 36 6.76 0.78 -2.89
N PRO A 37 7.14 0.69 -4.18
CA PRO A 37 8.30 -0.08 -4.64
C PRO A 37 9.64 0.63 -4.36
N GLY A 38 9.96 0.84 -3.08
CA GLY A 38 11.27 1.28 -2.59
C GLY A 38 11.59 2.77 -2.73
N ASN A 39 10.99 3.50 -3.66
CA ASN A 39 11.23 4.94 -3.84
C ASN A 39 10.02 5.65 -4.46
N CYS A 40 9.80 6.91 -4.06
CA CYS A 40 8.77 7.82 -4.58
C CYS A 40 9.34 9.15 -5.11
N SER A 41 10.67 9.30 -5.20
CA SER A 41 11.42 10.48 -5.69
C SER A 41 11.22 11.79 -4.92
N VAL A 42 10.19 11.90 -4.08
CA VAL A 42 9.85 13.04 -3.23
C VAL A 42 9.56 12.55 -1.80
N ASN A 43 9.19 13.45 -0.88
CA ASN A 43 8.70 13.04 0.44
C ASN A 43 7.45 12.15 0.31
N PRO A 44 7.43 10.94 0.89
CA PRO A 44 6.46 9.89 0.53
C PRO A 44 5.05 10.10 1.07
N PHE A 45 4.88 10.91 2.13
CA PHE A 45 3.67 10.86 2.94
C PHE A 45 2.40 11.19 2.13
N VAL A 46 2.46 12.15 1.19
CA VAL A 46 1.31 12.49 0.32
C VAL A 46 0.97 11.32 -0.60
N THR A 47 1.98 10.63 -1.15
CA THR A 47 1.78 9.44 -1.99
C THR A 47 1.17 8.29 -1.19
N ILE A 48 1.63 8.07 0.04
CA ILE A 48 1.07 7.04 0.94
C ILE A 48 -0.39 7.37 1.24
N THR A 49 -0.70 8.61 1.62
CA THR A 49 -2.07 9.04 1.91
C THR A 49 -2.98 8.88 0.69
N ALA A 50 -2.57 9.37 -0.48
CA ALA A 50 -3.37 9.27 -1.70
C ALA A 50 -3.63 7.80 -2.12
N LEU A 51 -2.63 6.93 -1.96
CA LEU A 51 -2.78 5.50 -2.24
C LEU A 51 -3.71 4.82 -1.23
N ALA A 52 -3.60 5.16 0.06
CA ALA A 52 -4.48 4.66 1.10
C ALA A 52 -5.95 5.04 0.85
N GLU A 53 -6.22 6.30 0.49
CA GLU A 53 -7.55 6.79 0.13
C GLU A 53 -8.15 6.02 -1.06
N ARG A 54 -7.39 5.89 -2.16
CA ARG A 54 -7.80 5.09 -3.33
C ARG A 54 -8.14 3.65 -2.95
N ASN A 55 -7.33 3.03 -2.09
CA ASN A 55 -7.46 1.63 -1.73
C ASN A 55 -8.68 1.41 -0.82
N ILE A 56 -8.84 2.24 0.21
CA ILE A 56 -9.94 2.07 1.17
C ILE A 56 -11.30 2.35 0.53
N GLU A 57 -11.39 3.31 -0.38
CA GLU A 57 -12.60 3.56 -1.18
C GLU A 57 -13.04 2.29 -1.92
N ARG A 58 -12.10 1.62 -2.59
CA ARG A 58 -12.40 0.38 -3.32
C ARG A 58 -12.73 -0.77 -2.38
N ILE A 59 -11.97 -0.95 -1.30
CA ILE A 59 -12.16 -2.06 -0.34
C ILE A 59 -13.55 -1.96 0.29
N ILE A 60 -13.96 -0.79 0.76
CA ILE A 60 -15.28 -0.58 1.35
C ILE A 60 -16.39 -0.90 0.31
N ALA A 61 -16.19 -0.53 -0.95
CA ALA A 61 -17.20 -0.74 -1.98
C ALA A 61 -17.36 -2.20 -2.45
N THR A 62 -16.37 -3.07 -2.23
CA THR A 62 -16.38 -4.43 -2.82
C THR A 62 -16.18 -5.57 -1.83
N ASP A 63 -15.75 -5.28 -0.60
CA ASP A 63 -15.39 -6.30 0.39
C ASP A 63 -16.26 -6.22 1.66
N LEU A 64 -17.07 -5.17 1.80
CA LEU A 64 -18.09 -4.98 2.84
C LEU A 64 -19.50 -5.00 2.23
#